data_AF-A0A841VGZ1-F1
#
_entry.id   AF-A0A841VGZ1-F1
#
_cell.length_a   1.000
_cell.length_b   1.000
_cell.length_c   1.000
_cell.angle_alpha   90.00
_cell.angle_beta   90.00
_cell.angle_gamma   90.00
#
_symmetry.space_group_name_H-M   'P 1'
#
loop_
_entity.id
_entity.type
_entity.pdbx_description
1 polymer ?
#
loop_
_entity_poly.entity_id
_entity_poly.type
_entity_poly.pdbx_seq_one_letter_code
_entity_poly.pdbx_strand_id
1 'polypeptide(L)' 'MTKEYMESLEAIVDQLTLAAVLEMLERISHKKAENLRNHWKDETSAKLWDKAARQIEQINIDI' A
#
# COMPACT_ATOMS: atom_id res chain seq x y z
N MET A 1 13.34 -15.36 -5.04
CA MET A 1 12.92 -14.15 -4.32
C MET A 1 11.90 -13.32 -5.07
N THR A 2 12.23 -12.46 -6.04
CA THR A 2 11.22 -11.58 -6.69
C THR A 2 10.08 -12.37 -7.35
N LYS A 3 10.40 -13.52 -7.96
CA LYS A 3 9.41 -14.43 -8.53
C LYS A 3 8.44 -15.00 -7.49
N GLU A 4 8.94 -15.47 -6.35
CA GLU A 4 8.11 -16.01 -5.25
C GLU A 4 7.21 -14.94 -4.62
N TYR A 5 7.70 -13.69 -4.52
CA TYR A 5 6.89 -12.57 -4.05
C TYR A 5 5.78 -12.21 -5.04
N MET A 6 6.04 -12.29 -6.35
CA MET A 6 5.01 -12.07 -7.38
C MET A 6 3.96 -13.18 -7.36
N GLU A 7 4.38 -14.45 -7.27
CA GLU A 7 3.45 -15.59 -7.16
C GLU A 7 2.58 -15.48 -5.91
N SER A 8 3.15 -15.03 -4.79
CA SER A 8 2.40 -14.80 -3.56
C SER A 8 1.39 -13.64 -3.70
N LEU A 9 1.77 -12.57 -4.38
CA LEU A 9 0.89 -11.42 -4.61
C LEU A 9 -0.24 -11.77 -5.58
N GLU A 10 0.05 -12.52 -6.64
CA GLU A 10 -0.94 -13.05 -7.59
C GLU A 10 -1.97 -13.92 -6.86
N ALA A 11 -1.51 -14.86 -6.02
CA ALA A 11 -2.41 -15.68 -5.21
C ALA A 11 -3.32 -14.86 -4.26
N ILE A 12 -2.83 -13.74 -3.72
CA ILE A 12 -3.64 -12.85 -2.87
C ILE A 12 -4.67 -12.08 -3.71
N VAL A 13 -4.29 -11.60 -4.88
CA VAL A 13 -5.21 -10.92 -5.81
C VAL A 13 -6.32 -11.88 -6.25
N ASP A 14 -5.99 -13.13 -6.55
CA ASP A 14 -6.95 -14.18 -6.95
C ASP A 14 -7.94 -14.55 -5.83
N GLN A 15 -7.48 -14.56 -4.58
CA GLN A 15 -8.35 -14.88 -3.42
C GLN A 15 -9.26 -13.72 -3.01
N LEU A 16 -8.86 -12.50 -3.31
CA LEU A 16 -9.59 -11.28 -3.00
C LEU A 16 -10.07 -10.66 -4.30
N THR A 17 -9.70 -9.41 -4.56
CA THR A 17 -9.80 -8.71 -5.83
C THR A 17 -8.65 -7.71 -5.91
N LEU A 18 -8.32 -7.24 -7.10
CA LEU A 18 -7.32 -6.17 -7.26
C LEU A 18 -7.69 -4.92 -6.46
N ALA A 19 -8.98 -4.55 -6.46
CA ALA A 19 -9.50 -3.41 -5.69
C ALA A 19 -9.27 -3.58 -4.18
N ALA A 20 -9.58 -4.76 -3.62
CA ALA A 20 -9.37 -5.03 -2.19
C ALA A 20 -7.88 -5.00 -1.81
N VAL A 21 -7.01 -5.54 -2.67
CA VAL A 21 -5.55 -5.51 -2.44
C VAL A 21 -5.02 -4.07 -2.46
N LEU A 22 -5.50 -3.23 -3.39
CA LEU A 22 -5.11 -1.82 -3.44
C LEU A 22 -5.59 -1.05 -2.20
N GLU A 23 -6.82 -1.25 -1.75
CA GLU A 23 -7.31 -0.65 -0.49
C GLU A 23 -6.44 -1.08 0.72
N MET A 24 -6.01 -2.34 0.76
CA MET A 24 -5.10 -2.81 1.81
C MET A 24 -3.73 -2.11 1.73
N LEU A 25 -3.18 -1.92 0.53
CA LEU A 25 -1.91 -1.22 0.32
C LEU A 25 -1.99 0.28 0.69
N GLU A 26 -3.12 0.92 0.41
CA GLU A 26 -3.42 2.29 0.85
C GLU A 26 -3.39 2.39 2.38
N ARG A 27 -4.12 1.51 3.08
CA ARG A 27 -4.15 1.46 4.55
C ARG A 27 -2.77 1.19 5.16
N ILE A 28 -1.99 0.28 4.56
CA ILE A 28 -0.60 0.02 4.98
C ILE A 28 0.25 1.28 4.83
N SER A 29 0.05 2.04 3.74
CA SER A 29 0.80 3.27 3.47
C SER A 29 0.49 4.34 4.51
N HIS A 30 -0.79 4.56 4.85
CA HIS A 30 -1.15 5.47 5.94
C HIS A 30 -0.58 5.06 7.29
N LYS A 31 -0.66 3.76 7.64
CA LYS A 31 -0.08 3.25 8.89
C LYS A 31 1.44 3.44 8.95
N LYS A 32 2.14 3.25 7.82
CA LYS A 32 3.58 3.52 7.72
C LYS A 32 3.87 5.01 7.94
N ALA A 33 3.11 5.89 7.31
CA ALA A 33 3.25 7.34 7.48
C ALA A 33 3.05 7.77 8.94
N GLU A 34 1.98 7.29 9.58
CA GLU A 34 1.70 7.57 10.99
C GLU A 34 2.84 7.09 11.91
N ASN A 35 3.31 5.85 11.71
CA ASN A 35 4.40 5.31 12.50
C ASN A 35 5.69 6.14 12.36
N LEU A 36 6.00 6.59 11.15
CA LEU A 36 7.16 7.44 10.88
C LEU A 36 7.09 8.78 11.61
N ARG A 37 5.91 9.42 11.64
CA ARG A 37 5.68 10.66 12.39
C ARG A 37 5.84 10.45 13.89
N ASN A 38 5.14 9.45 14.42
CA ASN A 38 4.93 9.32 15.85
C ASN A 38 6.12 8.66 16.56
N HIS A 39 6.83 7.74 15.90
CA HIS A 39 7.90 6.98 16.53
C HIS A 39 9.30 7.43 16.10
N TRP A 40 9.48 7.74 14.81
CA TRP A 40 10.81 8.02 14.26
C TRP A 40 11.04 9.50 13.95
N LYS A 41 10.00 10.34 14.08
CA LYS A 41 10.00 11.77 13.77
C LYS A 41 10.53 12.07 12.36
N ASP A 42 10.34 11.14 11.43
CA ASP A 42 10.76 11.25 10.04
C ASP A 42 9.58 11.75 9.18
N GLU A 43 9.40 13.07 9.20
CA GLU A 43 8.32 13.72 8.46
C GLU A 43 8.50 13.63 6.94
N THR A 44 9.74 13.53 6.47
CA THR A 44 10.04 13.44 5.03
C THR A 44 9.55 12.11 4.47
N SER A 45 9.93 11.01 5.11
CA SER A 45 9.46 9.68 4.70
C SER A 45 7.96 9.52 4.93
N ALA A 46 7.41 10.09 6.01
CA ALA A 46 5.97 10.05 6.26
C ALA A 46 5.16 10.69 5.11
N LYS A 47 5.60 11.84 4.60
CA LYS A 47 4.97 12.50 3.44
C LYS A 47 5.02 11.66 2.17
N LEU A 48 6.09 10.89 1.95
CA LEU A 48 6.18 10.00 0.80
C LEU A 48 5.16 8.86 0.88
N TRP A 49 4.98 8.27 2.07
CA TRP A 49 3.98 7.23 2.29
C TRP A 49 2.55 7.75 2.16
N ASP A 50 2.25 8.95 2.67
CA ASP A 50 0.92 9.56 2.45
C ASP A 50 0.68 9.90 0.98
N LYS A 51 1.71 10.34 0.25
CA LYS A 51 1.59 10.55 -1.19
C LYS A 51 1.29 9.25 -1.92
N ALA A 52 1.96 8.15 -1.56
CA ALA A 52 1.70 6.84 -2.15
C ALA A 52 0.28 6.37 -1.86
N ALA A 53 -0.22 6.52 -0.63
CA ALA A 53 -1.59 6.19 -0.27
C ALA A 53 -2.62 6.93 -1.14
N ARG A 54 -2.47 8.25 -1.30
CA ARG A 54 -3.34 9.06 -2.17
C ARG A 54 -3.27 8.67 -3.64
N GLN A 55 -2.11 8.24 -4.12
CA GLN A 55 -1.99 7.74 -5.49
C GLN A 55 -2.77 6.45 -5.67
N ILE A 56 -2.77 5.56 -4.68
CA ILE A 56 -3.53 4.30 -4.69
C ILE A 56 -5.04 4.58 -4.65
N GLU A 57 -5.49 5.50 -3.79
CA GLU A 57 -6.90 5.94 -3.69
C GLU A 57 -7.45 6.45 -5.04
N GLN A 58 -6.59 7.05 -5.87
CA GLN A 58 -6.96 7.57 -7.18
C GLN A 58 -6.99 6.50 -8.30
N ILE A 59 -6.55 5.27 -8.01
CA ILE A 59 -6.58 4.20 -9.01
C ILE A 59 -8.02 3.71 -9.12
N ASN A 60 -8.71 4.15 -10.17
CA ASN A 60 -10.05 3.69 -10.49
C ASN A 60 -9.95 2.30 -11.14
N ILE A 61 -10.34 1.25 -10.41
CA ILE A 61 -10.29 -0.14 -10.87
C ILE A 61 -11.74 -0.62 -11.08
N ASP A 62 -12.13 -0.73 -12.35
CA ASP A 62 -13.43 -1.26 -12.80
C ASP A 62 -13.32 -2.73 -13.26
N ILE A 63 -12.52 -3.57 -12.59
CA ILE A 63 -12.33 -4.99 -12.94
C ILE A 63 -12.57 -5.92 -11.75
#